data_AF-A0A954PY36-F1
#
_entry.id   AF-A0A954PY36-F1
#
_cell.length_a   1.000
_cell.length_b   1.000
_cell.length_c   1.000
_cell.angle_alpha   90.00
_cell.angle_beta   90.00
_cell.angle_gamma   90.00
#
_symmetry.space_group_name_H-M   'P 1'
#
loop_
_entity.id
_entity.type
_entity.pdbx_description
1 polymer ?
#
loop_
_entity_poly.entity_id
_entity_poly.type
_entity_poly.pdbx_seq_one_letter_code
_entity_poly.pdbx_strand_id
1 'polypeptide(L)'
;MVSPAKIPPVSEVVSLAVTLHQSGHVVEAEELYKRALEREPDHVDALHFLGVLRHQQGDSTEAARLIRLALRTNPSYFGARVNLGNVLKESERFAEAETEYRKVLQADPKNAGAWNNLGAALRVLKRTDEAIAAFQSAVKLQPRFAEAYQNLGNAFKSGDRMDEALTAYRTAVEIEPGNTTAHLSLGRALYMFGRIDEALIVYRKWLEIDPDNAVAKHMVASCAGGQVPERCSDEFVKKSFDAFASSFDEVLQRLDYRAPELIEEAIQNALPPADGTLVVLDAGCGTGLCGESLKPFAETLVGVDLSPKMLQKAKLRRLYDELAEAELASFMARHPNEYDLIASADTLIY
;
A
#
# COMPACT_ATOMS: atom_id res chain seq x y z
N MET A 1 -49.01 -32.70 -6.76
CA MET A 1 -48.82 -31.24 -6.82
C MET A 1 -47.58 -30.91 -6.01
N VAL A 2 -46.47 -30.63 -6.68
CA VAL A 2 -45.25 -30.14 -6.02
C VAL A 2 -45.56 -28.70 -5.60
N SER A 3 -45.52 -28.42 -4.29
CA SER A 3 -45.68 -27.06 -3.77
C SER A 3 -44.60 -26.19 -4.41
N PRO A 4 -44.93 -25.01 -5.01
CA PRO A 4 -43.90 -24.15 -5.55
C PRO A 4 -42.96 -23.77 -4.42
N ALA A 5 -41.67 -24.08 -4.58
CA ALA A 5 -40.65 -23.71 -3.62
C ALA A 5 -40.79 -22.20 -3.34
N LYS A 6 -41.09 -21.84 -2.09
CA LYS A 6 -41.24 -20.43 -1.71
C LYS A 6 -39.92 -19.73 -2.02
N ILE A 7 -39.98 -18.67 -2.83
CA ILE A 7 -38.83 -17.81 -3.08
C ILE A 7 -38.41 -17.22 -1.73
N PRO A 8 -37.15 -17.38 -1.30
CA PRO A 8 -36.70 -16.89 -0.01
C PRO A 8 -36.83 -15.35 0.07
N PRO A 9 -37.13 -14.78 1.25
CA PRO A 9 -37.05 -13.34 1.49
C PRO A 9 -35.69 -12.75 1.08
N VAL A 10 -35.66 -11.49 0.63
CA VAL A 10 -34.39 -10.85 0.25
C VAL A 10 -33.41 -10.79 1.42
N SER A 11 -33.91 -10.55 2.64
CA SER A 11 -33.08 -10.56 3.86
C SER A 11 -32.37 -11.90 4.12
N GLU A 12 -33.00 -13.04 3.81
CA GLU A 12 -32.36 -14.36 3.92
C GLU A 12 -31.29 -14.55 2.84
N VAL A 13 -31.57 -14.10 1.61
CA VAL A 13 -30.60 -14.13 0.50
C VAL A 13 -29.38 -13.28 0.82
N VAL A 14 -29.58 -12.08 1.36
CA VAL A 14 -28.48 -11.17 1.77
C VAL A 14 -27.70 -11.76 2.95
N SER A 15 -28.36 -12.35 3.94
CA SER A 15 -27.69 -12.98 5.08
C SER A 15 -26.79 -14.15 4.63
N LEU A 16 -27.26 -14.95 3.68
CA LEU A 16 -26.45 -16.00 3.06
C LEU A 16 -25.27 -15.41 2.26
N ALA A 17 -25.50 -14.35 1.49
CA ALA A 17 -24.46 -13.67 0.74
C ALA A 17 -23.35 -13.14 1.67
N VAL A 18 -23.71 -12.53 2.79
CA VAL A 18 -22.75 -12.06 3.82
C VAL A 18 -21.94 -13.21 4.40
N THR A 19 -22.59 -14.35 4.69
CA THR A 19 -21.90 -15.54 5.22
C THR A 19 -20.91 -16.12 4.21
N LEU A 20 -21.30 -16.21 2.93
CA LEU A 20 -20.43 -16.64 1.85
C LEU A 20 -19.26 -15.66 1.66
N HIS A 21 -19.54 -14.36 1.71
CA HIS A 21 -18.52 -13.32 1.61
C HIS A 21 -17.47 -13.44 2.72
N GLN A 22 -17.92 -13.60 3.97
CA GLN A 22 -17.04 -13.78 5.14
C GLN A 22 -16.22 -15.07 5.08
N SER A 23 -16.72 -16.11 4.39
CA SER A 23 -16.01 -17.38 4.20
C SER A 23 -15.14 -17.45 2.94
N GLY A 24 -15.00 -16.34 2.21
CA GLY A 24 -14.15 -16.25 1.02
C GLY A 24 -14.79 -16.75 -0.28
N HIS A 25 -16.07 -17.14 -0.23
CA HIS A 25 -16.87 -17.56 -1.39
C HIS A 25 -17.36 -16.33 -2.19
N VAL A 26 -16.40 -15.57 -2.73
CA VAL A 26 -16.63 -14.22 -3.30
C VAL A 26 -17.56 -14.24 -4.50
N VAL A 27 -17.40 -15.22 -5.41
CA VAL A 27 -18.21 -15.30 -6.64
C VAL A 27 -19.68 -15.57 -6.31
N GLU A 28 -19.94 -16.52 -5.40
CA GLU A 28 -21.30 -16.88 -5.01
C GLU A 28 -21.96 -15.76 -4.20
N ALA A 29 -21.21 -15.11 -3.30
CA ALA A 29 -21.69 -13.94 -2.56
C ALA A 29 -22.09 -12.80 -3.50
N GLU A 30 -21.25 -12.47 -4.48
CA GLU A 30 -21.53 -11.43 -5.46
C GLU A 30 -22.84 -11.68 -6.22
N GLU A 31 -23.04 -12.92 -6.68
CA GLU A 31 -24.26 -13.31 -7.40
C GLU A 31 -25.51 -13.15 -6.52
N LEU A 32 -25.43 -13.57 -5.25
CA LEU A 32 -26.56 -13.41 -4.33
C LEU A 32 -26.85 -11.94 -4.00
N TYR A 33 -25.83 -11.09 -3.85
CA TYR A 33 -26.06 -9.64 -3.69
C TYR A 33 -26.74 -9.04 -4.92
N LYS A 34 -26.30 -9.39 -6.15
CA LYS A 34 -26.94 -8.91 -7.37
C LYS A 34 -28.41 -9.34 -7.46
N ARG A 35 -28.69 -10.63 -7.19
CA ARG A 35 -30.06 -11.17 -7.18
C ARG A 35 -30.94 -10.52 -6.10
N ALA A 36 -30.37 -10.16 -4.95
CA ALA A 36 -31.08 -9.38 -3.94
C ALA A 36 -31.47 -7.99 -4.49
N LEU A 37 -30.54 -7.31 -5.16
CA LEU A 37 -30.74 -5.97 -5.73
C LEU A 37 -31.64 -5.95 -6.97
N GLU A 38 -31.76 -7.06 -7.71
CA GLU A 38 -32.77 -7.20 -8.77
C GLU A 38 -34.20 -7.16 -8.22
N ARG A 39 -34.39 -7.65 -6.99
CA ARG A 39 -35.69 -7.70 -6.31
C ARG A 39 -35.96 -6.45 -5.49
N GLU A 40 -34.94 -5.94 -4.80
CA GLU A 40 -34.99 -4.75 -3.95
C GLU A 40 -33.77 -3.86 -4.24
N PRO A 41 -33.85 -2.98 -5.27
CA PRO A 41 -32.72 -2.19 -5.74
C PRO A 41 -32.09 -1.23 -4.71
N ASP A 42 -32.83 -0.89 -3.66
CA ASP A 42 -32.43 -0.01 -2.57
C ASP A 42 -32.14 -0.75 -1.25
N HIS A 43 -32.04 -2.09 -1.28
CA HIS A 43 -31.73 -2.89 -0.08
C HIS A 43 -30.36 -2.50 0.49
N VAL A 44 -30.39 -1.85 1.66
CA VAL A 44 -29.23 -1.19 2.29
C VAL A 44 -28.04 -2.12 2.47
N ASP A 45 -28.25 -3.30 3.05
CA ASP A 45 -27.13 -4.23 3.33
C ASP A 45 -26.54 -4.84 2.07
N ALA A 46 -27.38 -5.23 1.10
CA ALA A 46 -26.94 -5.74 -0.19
C ALA A 46 -26.05 -4.73 -0.94
N LEU A 47 -26.47 -3.46 -0.97
CA LEU A 47 -25.68 -2.37 -1.56
C LEU A 47 -24.36 -2.15 -0.82
N HIS A 48 -24.40 -2.10 0.52
CA HIS A 48 -23.22 -1.89 1.35
C HIS A 48 -22.20 -3.02 1.14
N PHE A 49 -22.60 -4.27 1.33
CA PHE A 49 -21.67 -5.40 1.30
C PHE A 49 -21.22 -5.76 -0.12
N LEU A 50 -22.05 -5.55 -1.16
CA LEU A 50 -21.58 -5.62 -2.55
C LEU A 50 -20.52 -4.54 -2.82
N GLY A 51 -20.69 -3.34 -2.27
CA GLY A 51 -19.68 -2.29 -2.36
C GLY A 51 -18.35 -2.69 -1.69
N VAL A 52 -18.40 -3.27 -0.49
CA VAL A 52 -17.20 -3.80 0.18
C VAL A 52 -16.54 -4.90 -0.66
N LEU A 53 -17.32 -5.80 -1.26
CA LEU A 53 -16.82 -6.86 -2.14
C LEU A 53 -16.13 -6.29 -3.39
N ARG A 54 -16.72 -5.27 -4.03
CA ARG A 54 -16.12 -4.59 -5.19
C ARG A 54 -14.78 -3.95 -4.87
N HIS A 55 -14.66 -3.35 -3.69
CA HIS A 55 -13.40 -2.79 -3.23
C HIS A 55 -12.32 -3.86 -3.05
N GLN A 56 -12.67 -5.02 -2.48
CA GLN A 56 -11.75 -6.17 -2.37
C GLN A 56 -11.32 -6.73 -3.73
N GLN A 57 -12.14 -6.56 -4.78
CA GLN A 57 -11.81 -6.89 -6.16
C GLN A 57 -10.99 -5.78 -6.88
N GLY A 58 -10.68 -4.67 -6.20
CA GLY A 58 -9.95 -3.54 -6.76
C GLY A 58 -10.82 -2.48 -7.44
N ASP A 59 -12.15 -2.66 -7.49
CA ASP A 59 -13.08 -1.66 -8.04
C ASP A 59 -13.60 -0.71 -6.96
N SER A 60 -12.70 0.15 -6.48
CA SER A 60 -13.01 1.15 -5.45
C SER A 60 -13.99 2.24 -5.93
N THR A 61 -14.09 2.46 -7.24
CA THR A 61 -15.02 3.43 -7.82
C THR A 61 -16.46 2.93 -7.67
N GLU A 62 -16.73 1.70 -8.10
CA GLU A 62 -18.05 1.11 -7.95
C GLU A 62 -18.39 0.85 -6.48
N ALA A 63 -17.41 0.44 -5.68
CA ALA A 63 -17.57 0.31 -4.24
C ALA A 63 -18.12 1.59 -3.59
N ALA A 64 -17.47 2.73 -3.84
CA ALA A 64 -17.91 4.01 -3.31
C ALA A 64 -19.31 4.41 -3.82
N ARG A 65 -19.66 4.08 -5.07
CA ARG A 65 -20.99 4.35 -5.63
C ARG A 65 -22.08 3.56 -4.92
N LEU A 66 -21.88 2.25 -4.73
CA LEU A 66 -22.83 1.34 -4.08
C LEU A 66 -23.04 1.70 -2.61
N ILE A 67 -21.97 1.95 -1.86
CA ILE A 67 -22.07 2.34 -0.44
C ILE A 67 -22.76 3.70 -0.29
N ARG A 68 -22.51 4.67 -1.20
CA ARG A 68 -23.27 5.93 -1.21
C ARG A 68 -24.75 5.72 -1.48
N LEU A 69 -25.14 4.76 -2.31
CA LEU A 69 -26.56 4.43 -2.51
C LEU A 69 -27.18 3.85 -1.23
N ALA A 70 -26.48 2.95 -0.53
CA ALA A 70 -26.92 2.44 0.77
C ALA A 70 -27.15 3.57 1.79
N LEU A 71 -26.23 4.54 1.84
CA LEU A 71 -26.30 5.70 2.73
C LEU A 71 -27.36 6.74 2.33
N ARG A 72 -27.85 6.74 1.08
CA ARG A 72 -29.01 7.56 0.70
C ARG A 72 -30.29 6.99 1.30
N THR A 73 -30.44 5.66 1.28
CA THR A 73 -31.59 4.96 1.86
C THR A 73 -31.54 4.98 3.39
N ASN A 74 -30.36 4.77 3.99
CA ASN A 74 -30.16 4.86 5.43
C ASN A 74 -28.92 5.73 5.80
N PRO A 75 -29.10 7.05 5.98
CA PRO A 75 -28.01 7.96 6.35
C PRO A 75 -27.35 7.66 7.71
N SER A 76 -28.07 6.96 8.60
CA SER A 76 -27.60 6.61 9.95
C SER A 76 -26.82 5.29 10.01
N TYR A 77 -26.56 4.65 8.87
CA TYR A 77 -25.79 3.41 8.83
C TYR A 77 -24.28 3.67 8.95
N PHE A 78 -23.82 3.96 10.16
CA PHE A 78 -22.44 4.39 10.42
C PHE A 78 -21.39 3.33 10.06
N GLY A 79 -21.72 2.04 10.14
CA GLY A 79 -20.84 0.96 9.66
C GLY A 79 -20.51 1.11 8.17
N ALA A 80 -21.54 1.31 7.33
CA ALA A 80 -21.35 1.59 5.90
C ALA A 80 -20.61 2.92 5.67
N ARG A 81 -20.83 3.93 6.51
CA ARG A 81 -20.12 5.21 6.40
C ARG A 81 -18.62 5.11 6.70
N VAL A 82 -18.23 4.33 7.72
CA VAL A 82 -16.82 4.02 7.97
C VAL A 82 -16.20 3.31 6.78
N ASN A 83 -16.89 2.33 6.21
CA ASN A 83 -16.41 1.62 5.02
C ASN A 83 -16.30 2.53 3.79
N LEU A 84 -17.23 3.46 3.57
CA LEU A 84 -17.07 4.50 2.54
C LEU A 84 -15.81 5.34 2.78
N GLY A 85 -15.58 5.78 4.02
CA GLY A 85 -14.36 6.50 4.39
C GLY A 85 -13.10 5.71 4.09
N ASN A 86 -13.07 4.41 4.39
CA ASN A 86 -11.94 3.52 4.11
C ASN A 86 -11.68 3.38 2.61
N VAL A 87 -12.74 3.11 1.83
CA VAL A 87 -12.64 3.03 0.35
C VAL A 87 -12.09 4.32 -0.22
N LEU A 88 -12.58 5.48 0.24
CA LEU A 88 -12.10 6.79 -0.20
C LEU A 88 -10.65 7.03 0.18
N LYS A 89 -10.23 6.66 1.39
CA LYS A 89 -8.84 6.75 1.86
C LYS A 89 -7.90 5.91 0.99
N GLU A 90 -8.28 4.67 0.70
CA GLU A 90 -7.49 3.76 -0.16
C GLU A 90 -7.49 4.17 -1.62
N SER A 91 -8.49 4.95 -2.05
CA SER A 91 -8.52 5.61 -3.36
C SER A 91 -7.88 7.01 -3.34
N GLU A 92 -7.09 7.33 -2.31
CA GLU A 92 -6.37 8.61 -2.13
C GLU A 92 -7.27 9.87 -2.07
N ARG A 93 -8.58 9.70 -1.89
CA ARG A 93 -9.58 10.78 -1.75
C ARG A 93 -9.72 11.21 -0.29
N PHE A 94 -8.60 11.63 0.31
CA PHE A 94 -8.48 11.86 1.76
C PHE A 94 -9.44 12.90 2.32
N ALA A 95 -9.72 14.00 1.60
CA ALA A 95 -10.64 15.05 2.05
C ALA A 95 -12.11 14.56 2.12
N GLU A 96 -12.50 13.68 1.21
CA GLU A 96 -13.83 13.06 1.26
C GLU A 96 -13.89 12.01 2.37
N ALA A 97 -12.83 11.22 2.57
CA ALA A 97 -12.73 10.28 3.69
C ALA A 97 -12.86 11.01 5.04
N GLU A 98 -12.15 12.12 5.22
CA GLU A 98 -12.25 13.00 6.40
C GLU A 98 -13.70 13.42 6.67
N THR A 99 -14.42 13.84 5.63
CA THR A 99 -15.83 14.24 5.74
C THR A 99 -16.70 13.10 6.25
N GLU A 100 -16.49 11.88 5.76
CA GLU A 100 -17.25 10.71 6.18
C GLU A 100 -16.93 10.26 7.60
N TYR A 101 -15.65 10.29 8.02
CA TYR A 101 -15.28 9.99 9.41
C TYR A 101 -15.82 11.01 10.40
N ARG A 102 -15.81 12.31 10.06
CA ARG A 102 -16.40 13.33 10.94
C ARG A 102 -17.90 13.13 11.14
N LYS A 103 -18.65 12.72 10.11
CA LYS A 103 -20.08 12.38 10.24
C LYS A 103 -20.30 11.18 11.16
N VAL A 104 -19.43 10.17 11.13
CA VAL A 104 -19.46 9.05 12.10
C VAL A 104 -19.25 9.58 13.51
N LEU A 105 -18.23 10.41 13.73
CA LEU A 105 -17.87 10.95 15.03
C LEU A 105 -18.88 11.97 15.60
N GLN A 106 -19.65 12.64 14.75
CA GLN A 106 -20.77 13.49 15.18
C GLN A 106 -21.88 12.66 15.85
N ALA A 107 -22.11 11.43 15.38
CA ALA A 107 -23.13 10.55 15.91
C ALA A 107 -22.61 9.63 17.04
N ASP A 108 -21.38 9.15 16.90
CA ASP A 108 -20.69 8.34 17.91
C ASP A 108 -19.28 8.90 18.20
N PRO A 109 -19.18 9.88 19.11
CA PRO A 109 -17.89 10.44 19.52
C PRO A 109 -16.96 9.45 20.23
N LYS A 110 -17.47 8.27 20.62
CA LYS A 110 -16.71 7.22 21.33
C LYS A 110 -16.14 6.16 20.39
N ASN A 111 -16.30 6.32 19.08
CA ASN A 111 -15.74 5.40 18.10
C ASN A 111 -14.22 5.60 17.93
N ALA A 112 -13.43 4.82 18.67
CA ALA A 112 -11.97 4.88 18.61
C ALA A 112 -11.40 4.61 17.20
N GLY A 113 -12.01 3.69 16.45
CA GLY A 113 -11.61 3.36 15.08
C GLY A 113 -11.81 4.54 14.12
N ALA A 114 -12.94 5.25 14.21
CA ALA A 114 -13.20 6.44 13.41
C ALA A 114 -12.24 7.60 13.74
N TRP A 115 -11.88 7.77 15.02
CA TRP A 115 -10.83 8.72 15.41
C TRP A 115 -9.46 8.38 14.82
N ASN A 116 -9.06 7.10 14.85
CA ASN A 116 -7.83 6.64 14.21
C ASN A 116 -7.85 6.91 12.69
N ASN A 117 -8.94 6.56 12.01
CA ASN A 117 -9.04 6.74 10.56
C ASN A 117 -9.09 8.23 10.15
N LEU A 118 -9.75 9.08 10.95
CA LEU A 118 -9.71 10.52 10.78
C LEU A 118 -8.28 11.06 10.91
N GLY A 119 -7.55 10.64 11.96
CA GLY A 119 -6.15 11.03 12.14
C GLY A 119 -5.27 10.62 10.95
N ALA A 120 -5.48 9.42 10.41
CA ALA A 120 -4.73 8.92 9.26
C ALA A 120 -4.96 9.78 8.01
N ALA A 121 -6.22 10.15 7.72
CA ALA A 121 -6.54 11.04 6.61
C ALA A 121 -5.93 12.45 6.80
N LEU A 122 -6.05 13.02 8.00
CA LEU A 122 -5.51 14.35 8.33
C LEU A 122 -3.97 14.40 8.21
N ARG A 123 -3.27 13.32 8.57
CA ARG A 123 -1.82 13.23 8.44
C ARG A 123 -1.37 13.31 6.98
N VAL A 124 -2.06 12.62 6.06
CA VAL A 124 -1.75 12.69 4.63
C VAL A 124 -2.07 14.07 4.05
N LEU A 125 -3.14 14.69 4.55
CA LEU A 125 -3.49 16.08 4.23
C LEU A 125 -2.56 17.13 4.88
N LYS A 126 -1.45 16.70 5.51
CA LYS A 126 -0.45 17.56 6.18
C LYS A 126 -1.01 18.42 7.31
N ARG A 127 -2.14 18.04 7.89
CA ARG A 127 -2.77 18.70 9.06
C ARG A 127 -2.31 18.01 10.34
N THR A 128 -1.01 18.11 10.62
CA THR A 128 -0.31 17.31 11.65
C THR A 128 -0.92 17.46 13.04
N ASP A 129 -1.21 18.68 13.50
CA ASP A 129 -1.75 18.89 14.86
C ASP A 129 -3.15 18.30 15.04
N GLU A 130 -4.00 18.43 14.03
CA GLU A 130 -5.33 17.83 14.05
C GLU A 130 -5.27 16.30 13.99
N ALA A 131 -4.30 15.75 13.24
CA ALA A 131 -4.05 14.31 13.22
C ALA A 131 -3.63 13.80 14.60
N ILE A 132 -2.71 14.49 15.28
CA ILE A 132 -2.28 14.17 16.65
C ILE A 132 -3.48 14.19 17.60
N ALA A 133 -4.32 15.23 17.56
CA ALA A 133 -5.51 15.32 18.42
C ALA A 133 -6.52 14.17 18.17
N ALA A 134 -6.71 13.78 16.90
CA ALA A 134 -7.56 12.66 16.54
C ALA A 134 -7.00 11.32 17.06
N PHE A 135 -5.71 11.06 16.89
CA PHE A 135 -5.09 9.83 17.41
C PHE A 135 -5.06 9.79 18.94
N GLN A 136 -4.82 10.92 19.61
CA GLN A 136 -4.92 11.03 21.06
C GLN A 136 -6.33 10.68 21.56
N SER A 137 -7.36 11.10 20.83
CA SER A 137 -8.75 10.73 21.12
C SER A 137 -8.96 9.22 20.97
N ALA A 138 -8.42 8.60 19.92
CA ALA A 138 -8.50 7.15 19.71
C ALA A 138 -7.86 6.36 20.86
N VAL A 139 -6.61 6.67 21.26
CA VAL A 139 -5.90 5.95 22.33
C VAL A 139 -6.49 6.24 23.72
N LYS A 140 -7.09 7.41 23.94
CA LYS A 140 -7.83 7.71 25.17
C LYS A 140 -9.08 6.84 25.31
N LEU A 141 -9.80 6.62 24.20
CA LEU A 141 -11.00 5.78 24.17
C LEU A 141 -10.65 4.28 24.25
N GLN A 142 -9.54 3.88 23.62
CA GLN A 142 -9.06 2.50 23.63
C GLN A 142 -7.55 2.46 23.93
N PRO A 143 -7.16 2.38 25.22
CA PRO A 143 -5.75 2.38 25.64
C PRO A 143 -4.91 1.19 25.17
N ARG A 144 -5.55 0.13 24.66
CA ARG A 144 -4.88 -1.04 24.08
C ARG A 144 -5.04 -1.10 22.55
N PHE A 145 -5.04 0.04 21.88
CA PHE A 145 -5.14 0.13 20.42
C PHE A 145 -3.75 0.36 19.79
N ALA A 146 -3.01 -0.72 19.55
CA ALA A 146 -1.63 -0.65 19.09
C ALA A 146 -1.46 0.15 17.79
N GLU A 147 -2.34 -0.06 16.80
CA GLU A 147 -2.33 0.67 15.53
C GLU A 147 -2.45 2.19 15.73
N ALA A 148 -3.36 2.64 16.61
CA ALA A 148 -3.52 4.06 16.91
C ALA A 148 -2.28 4.67 17.57
N TYR A 149 -1.56 3.91 18.41
CA TYR A 149 -0.27 4.34 18.94
C TYR A 149 0.83 4.40 17.88
N GLN A 150 0.89 3.45 16.94
CA GLN A 150 1.81 3.53 15.79
C GLN A 150 1.53 4.78 14.94
N ASN A 151 0.25 5.03 14.65
CA ASN A 151 -0.15 6.20 13.87
C ASN A 151 0.09 7.52 14.61
N LEU A 152 -0.12 7.55 15.92
CA LEU A 152 0.24 8.68 16.79
C LEU A 152 1.75 8.95 16.76
N GLY A 153 2.57 7.91 16.88
CA GLY A 153 4.03 8.03 16.76
C GLY A 153 4.46 8.57 15.40
N ASN A 154 3.80 8.13 14.33
CA ASN A 154 4.02 8.66 12.98
C ASN A 154 3.65 10.13 12.85
N ALA A 155 2.55 10.57 13.46
CA ALA A 155 2.12 11.96 13.46
C ALA A 155 3.09 12.86 14.26
N PHE A 156 3.53 12.42 15.44
CA PHE A 156 4.55 13.13 16.22
C PHE A 156 5.88 13.24 15.47
N LYS A 157 6.32 12.17 14.81
CA LYS A 157 7.53 12.19 13.97
C LYS A 157 7.42 13.22 12.84
N SER A 158 6.27 13.30 12.16
CA SER A 158 6.01 14.32 11.13
C SER A 158 5.99 15.75 11.67
N GLY A 159 5.73 15.93 12.97
CA GLY A 159 5.81 17.21 13.67
C GLY A 159 7.14 17.45 14.40
N ASP A 160 8.17 16.64 14.15
CA ASP A 160 9.49 16.70 14.80
C ASP A 160 9.45 16.56 16.35
N ARG A 161 8.41 15.91 16.87
CA ARG A 161 8.19 15.66 18.31
C ARG A 161 8.76 14.31 18.71
N MET A 162 10.09 14.23 18.73
CA MET A 162 10.86 12.99 18.89
C MET A 162 10.44 12.13 20.10
N ASP A 163 10.49 12.67 21.32
CA ASP A 163 10.28 11.87 22.54
C ASP A 163 8.86 11.31 22.64
N GLU A 164 7.88 12.07 22.15
CA GLU A 164 6.48 11.65 22.10
C GLU A 164 6.27 10.57 21.04
N ALA A 165 6.94 10.69 19.88
CA ALA A 165 6.93 9.65 18.87
C ALA A 165 7.47 8.32 19.43
N LEU A 166 8.64 8.35 20.09
CA LEU A 166 9.25 7.18 20.69
C LEU A 166 8.37 6.56 21.79
N THR A 167 7.73 7.39 22.61
CA THR A 167 6.80 6.91 23.65
C THR A 167 5.60 6.19 23.05
N ALA A 168 4.99 6.77 22.00
CA ALA A 168 3.87 6.14 21.32
C ALA A 168 4.27 4.81 20.64
N TYR A 169 5.41 4.77 19.96
CA TYR A 169 5.90 3.53 19.34
C TYR A 169 6.25 2.44 20.37
N ARG A 170 6.88 2.79 21.49
CA ARG A 170 7.15 1.82 22.58
C ARG A 170 5.84 1.25 23.11
N THR A 171 4.84 2.09 23.34
CA THR A 171 3.50 1.65 23.77
C THR A 171 2.87 0.68 22.77
N ALA A 172 2.99 0.94 21.46
CA ALA A 172 2.51 0.02 20.43
C ALA A 172 3.19 -1.36 20.49
N VAL A 173 4.52 -1.38 20.67
CA VAL A 173 5.30 -2.62 20.84
C VAL A 173 4.91 -3.35 22.13
N GLU A 174 4.63 -2.64 23.22
CA GLU A 174 4.18 -3.24 24.48
C GLU A 174 2.79 -3.87 24.37
N ILE A 175 1.86 -3.24 23.65
CA ILE A 175 0.50 -3.76 23.44
C ILE A 175 0.52 -5.01 22.55
N GLU A 176 1.32 -5.00 21.48
CA GLU A 176 1.47 -6.12 20.54
C GLU A 176 2.95 -6.48 20.33
N PRO A 177 3.58 -7.25 21.24
CA PRO A 177 4.99 -7.60 21.13
C PRO A 177 5.34 -8.44 19.91
N GLY A 178 4.38 -9.15 19.30
CA GLY A 178 4.60 -9.90 18.06
C GLY A 178 4.51 -9.06 16.78
N ASN A 179 4.12 -7.78 16.87
CA ASN A 179 3.90 -6.94 15.70
C ASN A 179 5.24 -6.39 15.16
N THR A 180 5.72 -6.98 14.06
CA THR A 180 6.98 -6.62 13.40
C THR A 180 6.96 -5.19 12.83
N THR A 181 5.81 -4.69 12.41
CA THR A 181 5.63 -3.30 11.91
C THR A 181 5.82 -2.28 13.04
N ALA A 182 5.42 -2.62 14.27
CA ALA A 182 5.67 -1.80 15.46
C ALA A 182 7.19 -1.69 15.72
N HIS A 183 7.90 -2.81 15.67
CA HIS A 183 9.35 -2.87 15.85
C HIS A 183 10.09 -2.07 14.78
N LEU A 184 9.70 -2.23 13.51
CA LEU A 184 10.26 -1.47 12.40
C LEU A 184 10.09 0.04 12.62
N SER A 185 8.90 0.48 13.03
CA SER A 185 8.59 1.89 13.23
C SER A 185 9.39 2.49 14.39
N LEU A 186 9.45 1.79 15.54
CA LEU A 186 10.23 2.21 16.69
C LEU A 186 11.73 2.26 16.36
N GLY A 187 12.27 1.19 15.78
CA GLY A 187 13.68 1.11 15.44
C GLY A 187 14.08 2.18 14.43
N ARG A 188 13.27 2.42 13.38
CA ARG A 188 13.56 3.46 12.38
C ARG A 188 13.53 4.85 12.99
N ALA A 189 12.59 5.11 13.90
CA ALA A 189 12.56 6.38 14.62
C ALA A 189 13.82 6.55 15.49
N LEU A 190 14.20 5.54 16.28
CA LEU A 190 15.44 5.57 17.08
C LEU A 190 16.67 5.82 16.21
N TYR A 191 16.78 5.13 15.07
CA TYR A 191 17.87 5.28 14.12
C TYR A 191 17.94 6.71 13.55
N MET A 192 16.81 7.22 13.03
CA MET A 192 16.71 8.56 12.44
C MET A 192 17.07 9.66 13.43
N PHE A 193 16.76 9.46 14.71
CA PHE A 193 17.10 10.39 15.78
C PHE A 193 18.47 10.13 16.43
N GLY A 194 19.33 9.30 15.83
CA GLY A 194 20.70 9.05 16.30
C GLY A 194 20.83 8.14 17.52
N ARG A 195 19.74 7.53 18.01
CA ARG A 195 19.74 6.56 19.13
C ARG A 195 20.03 5.15 18.63
N ILE A 196 21.19 4.98 17.99
CA ILE A 196 21.57 3.77 17.23
C ILE A 196 21.62 2.53 18.13
N ASP A 197 22.17 2.63 19.35
CA ASP A 197 22.27 1.50 20.27
C ASP A 197 20.89 0.96 20.69
N GLU A 198 19.92 1.85 20.89
CA GLU A 198 18.55 1.45 21.21
C GLU A 198 17.84 0.87 19.99
N ALA A 199 18.07 1.42 18.79
CA ALA A 199 17.55 0.86 17.56
C ALA A 199 18.03 -0.60 17.38
N LEU A 200 19.32 -0.86 17.62
CA LEU A 200 19.91 -2.19 17.57
C LEU A 200 19.23 -3.17 18.53
N ILE A 201 18.92 -2.74 19.76
CA ILE A 201 18.17 -3.57 20.73
C ILE A 201 16.79 -3.93 20.18
N VAL A 202 16.06 -2.95 19.63
CA VAL A 202 14.72 -3.17 19.05
C VAL A 202 14.77 -4.12 17.87
N TYR A 203 15.74 -3.97 16.97
CA TYR A 203 15.89 -4.85 15.81
C TYR A 203 16.32 -6.27 16.19
N ARG A 204 17.15 -6.44 17.23
CA ARG A 204 17.48 -7.77 17.77
C ARG A 204 16.26 -8.47 18.36
N LYS A 205 15.42 -7.75 19.11
CA LYS A 205 14.14 -8.29 19.60
C LYS A 205 13.21 -8.70 18.47
N TRP A 206 13.18 -7.94 17.38
CA TRP A 206 12.43 -8.34 16.19
C TRP A 206 12.99 -9.65 15.60
N LEU A 207 14.31 -9.82 15.51
CA LEU A 207 14.90 -11.10 15.08
C LEU A 207 14.67 -12.27 16.05
N GLU A 208 14.39 -12.02 17.32
CA GLU A 208 13.94 -13.09 18.24
C GLU A 208 12.53 -13.61 17.88
N ILE A 209 11.68 -12.74 17.31
CA ILE A 209 10.30 -13.07 16.89
C ILE A 209 10.27 -13.66 15.48
N ASP A 210 11.01 -13.05 14.56
CA ASP A 210 11.11 -13.45 13.15
C ASP A 210 12.59 -13.50 12.74
N PRO A 211 13.29 -14.61 13.04
CA PRO A 211 14.73 -14.76 12.80
C PRO A 211 15.15 -14.61 11.35
N ASP A 212 14.23 -14.83 10.41
CA ASP A 212 14.49 -14.78 8.98
C ASP A 212 14.06 -13.49 8.30
N ASN A 213 13.60 -12.50 9.08
CA ASN A 213 13.21 -11.22 8.54
C ASN A 213 14.38 -10.46 7.89
N ALA A 214 14.38 -10.39 6.56
CA ALA A 214 15.42 -9.69 5.79
C ALA A 214 15.58 -8.21 6.17
N VAL A 215 14.47 -7.52 6.51
CA VAL A 215 14.51 -6.11 6.94
C VAL A 215 15.17 -5.98 8.30
N ALA A 216 14.80 -6.83 9.27
CA ALA A 216 15.43 -6.79 10.58
C ALA A 216 16.93 -7.15 10.52
N LYS A 217 17.32 -8.15 9.72
CA LYS A 217 18.73 -8.51 9.48
C LYS A 217 19.53 -7.33 8.92
N HIS A 218 18.98 -6.67 7.90
CA HIS A 218 19.60 -5.48 7.30
C HIS A 218 19.75 -4.34 8.33
N MET A 219 18.69 -4.04 9.08
CA MET A 219 18.73 -2.97 10.08
C MET A 219 19.67 -3.28 11.27
N VAL A 220 19.83 -4.54 11.66
CA VAL A 220 20.85 -4.94 12.65
C VAL A 220 22.25 -4.71 12.09
N ALA A 221 22.52 -5.11 10.84
CA ALA A 221 23.82 -4.89 10.21
C ALA A 221 24.16 -3.39 10.12
N SER A 222 23.19 -2.55 9.75
CA SER A 222 23.39 -1.10 9.67
C SER A 222 23.64 -0.43 11.02
N CYS A 223 23.05 -0.94 12.12
CA CYS A 223 23.25 -0.38 13.45
C CYS A 223 24.48 -0.93 14.18
N ALA A 224 24.84 -2.21 13.97
CA ALA A 224 25.87 -2.88 14.75
C ALA A 224 27.31 -2.52 14.33
N GLY A 225 27.50 -1.90 13.16
CA GLY A 225 28.83 -1.56 12.64
C GLY A 225 29.76 -2.77 12.45
N GLY A 226 29.21 -3.99 12.38
CA GLY A 226 29.93 -5.27 12.29
C GLY A 226 30.20 -5.71 10.84
N GLN A 227 30.14 -7.03 10.57
CA GLN A 227 30.19 -7.59 9.21
C GLN A 227 28.95 -7.14 8.42
N VAL A 228 29.00 -5.93 7.87
CA VAL A 228 28.03 -5.44 6.90
C VAL A 228 28.24 -6.24 5.62
N PRO A 229 27.21 -6.95 5.12
CA PRO A 229 27.31 -7.62 3.82
C PRO A 229 27.70 -6.63 2.73
N GLU A 230 28.45 -7.08 1.73
CA GLU A 230 28.87 -6.24 0.59
C GLU A 230 27.68 -5.61 -0.14
N ARG A 231 26.56 -6.32 -0.19
CA ARG A 231 25.27 -5.83 -0.69
C ARG A 231 24.11 -6.29 0.17
N CYS A 232 22.98 -5.61 0.07
CA CYS A 232 21.75 -6.07 0.69
C CYS A 232 21.28 -7.41 0.10
N SER A 233 20.58 -8.23 0.90
CA SER A 233 19.96 -9.46 0.40
C SER A 233 18.81 -9.16 -0.58
N ASP A 234 18.61 -10.02 -1.57
CA ASP A 234 17.51 -9.90 -2.56
C ASP A 234 16.14 -9.72 -1.89
N GLU A 235 15.88 -10.51 -0.83
CA GLU A 235 14.61 -10.45 -0.09
C GLU A 235 14.38 -9.10 0.59
N PHE A 236 15.44 -8.43 1.04
CA PHE A 236 15.34 -7.08 1.63
C PHE A 236 14.98 -6.05 0.55
N VAL A 237 15.68 -6.10 -0.58
CA VAL A 237 15.46 -5.20 -1.72
C VAL A 237 14.02 -5.39 -2.21
N LYS A 238 13.62 -6.63 -2.51
CA LYS A 238 12.26 -6.99 -2.93
C LYS A 238 11.19 -6.46 -1.97
N LYS A 239 11.29 -6.75 -0.67
CA LYS A 239 10.32 -6.27 0.33
C LYS A 239 10.26 -4.74 0.41
N SER A 240 11.41 -4.08 0.31
CA SER A 240 11.48 -2.62 0.36
C SER A 240 10.77 -2.02 -0.84
N PHE A 241 11.09 -2.45 -2.06
CA PHE A 241 10.48 -1.93 -3.28
C PHE A 241 8.98 -2.28 -3.40
N ASP A 242 8.58 -3.48 -3.01
CA ASP A 242 7.17 -3.87 -2.96
C ASP A 242 6.34 -3.00 -1.98
N ALA A 243 6.97 -2.46 -0.93
CA ALA A 243 6.32 -1.55 0.00
C ALA A 243 6.18 -0.12 -0.57
N PHE A 244 7.07 0.29 -1.47
CA PHE A 244 7.06 1.62 -2.10
C PHE A 244 6.29 1.69 -3.42
N ALA A 245 6.08 0.55 -4.10
CA ALA A 245 5.55 0.49 -5.46
C ALA A 245 4.22 1.24 -5.69
N SER A 246 3.35 1.35 -4.68
CA SER A 246 2.08 2.09 -4.84
C SER A 246 2.26 3.60 -4.90
N SER A 247 3.27 4.14 -4.21
CA SER A 247 3.52 5.59 -4.10
C SER A 247 4.77 6.07 -4.86
N PHE A 248 5.46 5.16 -5.55
CA PHE A 248 6.78 5.42 -6.14
C PHE A 248 6.75 6.62 -7.11
N ASP A 249 5.91 6.57 -8.13
CA ASP A 249 5.78 7.63 -9.13
C ASP A 249 5.38 8.99 -8.51
N GLU A 250 4.50 8.99 -7.51
CA GLU A 250 4.07 10.21 -6.81
C GLU A 250 5.21 10.85 -6.01
N VAL A 251 6.06 10.02 -5.38
CA VAL A 251 7.25 10.50 -4.67
C VAL A 251 8.23 11.13 -5.66
N LEU A 252 8.45 10.49 -6.81
CA LEU A 252 9.37 11.01 -7.84
C LEU A 252 8.92 12.38 -8.40
N GLN A 253 7.61 12.59 -8.56
CA GLN A 253 7.07 13.90 -8.95
C GLN A 253 7.41 15.03 -7.96
N ARG A 254 7.76 14.71 -6.71
CA ARG A 254 8.15 15.69 -5.68
C ARG A 254 9.65 15.93 -5.61
N LEU A 255 10.45 15.23 -6.40
CA LEU A 255 11.92 15.22 -6.32
C LEU A 255 12.59 15.87 -7.54
N ASP A 256 11.83 16.56 -8.40
CA ASP A 256 12.33 17.04 -9.70
C ASP A 256 13.07 15.91 -10.46
N TYR A 257 12.52 14.70 -10.40
CA TYR A 257 13.14 13.50 -10.94
C TYR A 257 13.24 13.58 -12.47
N ARG A 258 14.44 13.32 -13.01
CA ARG A 258 14.77 13.54 -14.44
C ARG A 258 15.49 12.38 -15.13
N ALA A 259 15.56 11.20 -14.51
CA ALA A 259 16.36 10.12 -15.08
C ALA A 259 15.87 9.66 -16.48
N PRO A 260 14.54 9.54 -16.75
CA PRO A 260 14.06 9.20 -18.09
C PRO A 260 14.54 10.19 -19.16
N GLU A 261 14.41 11.50 -18.90
CA GLU A 261 14.83 12.55 -19.83
C GLU A 261 16.35 12.55 -20.05
N LEU A 262 17.12 12.32 -18.98
CA LEU A 262 18.59 12.25 -19.07
C LEU A 262 19.06 10.99 -19.82
N ILE A 263 18.36 9.86 -19.66
CA ILE A 263 18.60 8.66 -20.46
C ILE A 263 18.29 8.92 -21.93
N GLU A 264 17.16 9.57 -22.22
CA GLU A 264 16.79 9.93 -23.59
C GLU A 264 17.85 10.81 -24.26
N GLU A 265 18.30 11.86 -23.56
CA GLU A 265 19.37 12.74 -24.04
C GLU A 265 20.68 11.97 -24.27
N ALA A 266 21.05 11.08 -23.36
CA ALA A 266 22.25 10.25 -23.50
C ALA A 266 22.16 9.33 -24.73
N ILE A 267 21.01 8.71 -24.96
CA ILE A 267 20.77 7.83 -26.11
C ILE A 267 20.83 8.62 -27.42
N GLN A 268 20.14 9.77 -27.51
CA GLN A 268 20.12 10.61 -28.70
C GLN A 268 21.52 11.14 -29.07
N ASN A 269 22.39 11.33 -28.08
CA ASN A 269 23.77 11.74 -28.30
C ASN A 269 24.70 10.59 -28.71
N ALA A 270 24.39 9.36 -28.30
CA ALA A 270 25.24 8.19 -28.51
C ALA A 270 24.86 7.37 -29.75
N LEU A 271 23.58 7.39 -30.14
CA LEU A 271 23.00 6.54 -31.18
C LEU A 271 22.40 7.38 -32.32
N PRO A 272 22.27 6.79 -33.53
CA PRO A 272 21.51 7.42 -34.61
C PRO A 272 20.05 7.63 -34.19
N PRO A 273 19.29 8.43 -34.97
CA PRO A 273 17.86 8.60 -34.75
C PRO A 273 17.15 7.25 -34.64
N ALA A 274 16.18 7.18 -33.73
CA ALA A 274 15.41 5.97 -33.44
C ALA A 274 14.83 5.33 -34.71
N ASP A 275 15.18 4.07 -34.96
CA ASP A 275 14.70 3.28 -36.10
C ASP A 275 13.99 1.98 -35.68
N GLY A 276 13.87 1.73 -34.37
CA GLY A 276 13.13 0.60 -33.81
C GLY A 276 13.77 -0.76 -34.09
N THR A 277 15.09 -0.82 -34.25
CA THR A 277 15.80 -2.06 -34.63
C THR A 277 16.58 -2.74 -33.51
N LEU A 278 16.72 -2.08 -32.35
CA LEU A 278 17.60 -2.57 -31.28
C LEU A 278 16.90 -3.58 -30.37
N VAL A 279 17.66 -4.52 -29.84
CA VAL A 279 17.28 -5.30 -28.66
C VAL A 279 17.71 -4.54 -27.42
N VAL A 280 16.75 -3.99 -26.68
CA VAL A 280 16.98 -3.05 -25.59
C VAL A 280 16.68 -3.68 -24.23
N LEU A 281 17.61 -3.55 -23.28
CA LEU A 281 17.39 -3.86 -21.87
C LEU A 281 17.20 -2.59 -21.06
N ASP A 282 16.05 -2.48 -20.39
CA ASP A 282 15.81 -1.55 -19.29
C ASP A 282 16.21 -2.24 -17.97
N ALA A 283 17.47 -2.05 -17.58
CA ALA A 283 18.10 -2.66 -16.44
C ALA A 283 17.67 -1.96 -15.15
N GLY A 284 16.83 -2.62 -14.36
CA GLY A 284 16.18 -2.05 -13.17
C GLY A 284 14.98 -1.19 -13.53
N CYS A 285 14.07 -1.71 -14.35
CA CYS A 285 13.02 -0.93 -14.99
C CYS A 285 12.02 -0.30 -14.00
N GLY A 286 11.95 -0.77 -12.75
CA GLY A 286 11.06 -0.22 -11.73
C GLY A 286 9.59 -0.20 -12.20
N THR A 287 8.95 0.96 -12.10
CA THR A 287 7.58 1.16 -12.60
C THR A 287 7.48 1.39 -14.11
N GLY A 288 8.61 1.29 -14.82
CA GLY A 288 8.71 1.37 -16.27
C GLY A 288 8.76 2.78 -16.85
N LEU A 289 9.23 3.76 -16.07
CA LEU A 289 9.28 5.17 -16.48
C LEU A 289 10.19 5.41 -17.70
N CYS A 290 11.34 4.73 -17.76
CA CYS A 290 12.28 4.85 -18.88
C CYS A 290 11.76 4.19 -20.16
N GLY A 291 10.79 3.27 -20.07
CA GLY A 291 10.27 2.55 -21.22
C GLY A 291 9.75 3.45 -22.35
N GLU A 292 9.23 4.64 -22.04
CA GLU A 292 8.72 5.59 -23.05
C GLU A 292 9.85 6.15 -23.92
N SER A 293 10.99 6.47 -23.31
CA SER A 293 12.19 6.96 -24.02
C SER A 293 12.94 5.84 -24.75
N LEU A 294 12.84 4.59 -24.26
CA LEU A 294 13.52 3.43 -24.84
C LEU A 294 12.76 2.80 -26.01
N LYS A 295 11.43 2.72 -25.95
CA LYS A 295 10.61 2.00 -26.93
C LYS A 295 10.80 2.46 -28.38
N PRO A 296 11.01 3.75 -28.70
CA PRO A 296 11.25 4.18 -30.09
C PRO A 296 12.49 3.53 -30.73
N PHE A 297 13.50 3.17 -29.95
CA PHE A 297 14.73 2.54 -30.44
C PHE A 297 14.62 1.02 -30.52
N ALA A 298 13.64 0.42 -29.85
CA ALA A 298 13.59 -1.00 -29.59
C ALA A 298 12.71 -1.77 -30.58
N GLU A 299 13.27 -2.77 -31.26
CA GLU A 299 12.49 -3.87 -31.83
C GLU A 299 11.90 -4.72 -30.70
N THR A 300 12.75 -5.04 -29.71
CA THR A 300 12.38 -5.76 -28.49
C THR A 300 12.84 -4.97 -27.28
N LEU A 301 11.92 -4.67 -26.36
CA LEU A 301 12.19 -4.02 -25.09
C LEU A 301 11.95 -4.98 -23.92
N VAL A 302 13.03 -5.35 -23.25
CA VAL A 302 13.02 -6.20 -22.06
C VAL A 302 13.23 -5.33 -20.83
N GLY A 303 12.37 -5.48 -19.82
CA GLY A 303 12.56 -4.85 -18.51
C GLY A 303 12.88 -5.89 -17.45
N VAL A 304 13.85 -5.61 -16.58
CA VAL A 304 14.16 -6.49 -15.44
C VAL A 304 14.11 -5.69 -14.14
N ASP A 305 13.44 -6.26 -13.14
CA ASP A 305 13.41 -5.71 -11.78
C ASP A 305 13.21 -6.85 -10.78
N LEU A 306 13.72 -6.68 -9.56
CA LEU A 306 13.58 -7.68 -8.51
C LEU A 306 12.20 -7.62 -7.82
N SER A 307 11.50 -6.48 -7.92
CA SER A 307 10.19 -6.25 -7.30
C SER A 307 9.03 -6.63 -8.24
N PRO A 308 8.24 -7.66 -7.91
CA PRO A 308 7.08 -8.04 -8.70
C PRO A 308 6.02 -6.93 -8.75
N LYS A 309 5.88 -6.11 -7.70
CA LYS A 309 4.90 -5.00 -7.73
C LYS A 309 5.34 -3.84 -8.62
N MET A 310 6.64 -3.56 -8.69
CA MET A 310 7.18 -2.61 -9.66
C MET A 310 6.90 -3.10 -11.09
N LEU A 311 7.19 -4.38 -11.39
CA LEU A 311 6.89 -4.98 -12.68
C LEU A 311 5.39 -4.96 -13.03
N GLN A 312 4.50 -5.12 -12.05
CA GLN A 312 3.05 -4.96 -12.28
C GLN A 312 2.70 -3.53 -12.74
N LYS A 313 3.36 -2.50 -12.17
CA LYS A 313 3.19 -1.12 -12.62
C LYS A 313 3.77 -0.92 -14.03
N ALA A 314 4.97 -1.42 -14.30
CA ALA A 314 5.58 -1.37 -15.64
C ALA A 314 4.69 -2.03 -16.70
N LYS A 315 4.09 -3.18 -16.39
CA LYS A 315 3.18 -3.90 -17.28
C LYS A 315 1.96 -3.06 -17.68
N LEU A 316 1.44 -2.21 -16.79
CA LEU A 316 0.29 -1.35 -17.09
C LEU A 316 0.61 -0.29 -18.15
N ARG A 317 1.88 0.04 -18.37
CA ARG A 317 2.33 0.97 -19.42
C ARG A 317 2.25 0.37 -20.83
N ARG A 318 2.25 -0.97 -20.95
CA ARG A 318 2.16 -1.70 -22.23
C ARG A 318 3.28 -1.36 -23.23
N LEU A 319 4.49 -1.12 -22.73
CA LEU A 319 5.67 -0.78 -23.53
C LEU A 319 6.62 -1.96 -23.73
N TYR A 320 6.71 -2.84 -22.73
CA TYR A 320 7.66 -3.94 -22.67
C TYR A 320 7.13 -5.19 -23.36
N ASP A 321 8.00 -5.83 -24.14
CA ASP A 321 7.73 -7.11 -24.79
C ASP A 321 7.96 -8.26 -23.79
N GLU A 322 8.92 -8.10 -22.89
CA GLU A 322 9.21 -9.01 -21.77
C GLU A 322 9.46 -8.25 -20.47
N LEU A 323 8.98 -8.80 -19.35
CA LEU A 323 9.28 -8.34 -18.00
C LEU A 323 9.76 -9.52 -17.17
N ALA A 324 10.99 -9.44 -16.65
CA ALA A 324 11.63 -10.49 -15.87
C ALA A 324 11.75 -10.09 -14.38
N GLU A 325 11.28 -10.97 -13.49
CA GLU A 325 11.50 -10.86 -12.04
C GLU A 325 12.85 -11.52 -11.70
N ALA A 326 13.92 -10.72 -11.62
CA ALA A 326 15.26 -11.22 -11.35
C ALA A 326 16.16 -10.17 -10.71
N GLU A 327 17.19 -10.64 -10.00
CA GLU A 327 18.31 -9.81 -9.60
C GLU A 327 19.10 -9.44 -10.87
N LEU A 328 19.39 -8.15 -11.04
CA LEU A 328 19.89 -7.57 -12.28
C LEU A 328 21.23 -8.18 -12.70
N ALA A 329 22.20 -8.30 -11.79
CA ALA A 329 23.51 -8.85 -12.13
C ALA A 329 23.42 -10.33 -12.52
N SER A 330 22.62 -11.12 -11.79
CA SER A 330 22.36 -12.52 -12.12
C SER A 330 21.58 -12.70 -13.42
N PHE A 331 20.71 -11.75 -13.79
CA PHE A 331 20.05 -11.74 -15.08
C PHE A 331 21.07 -11.48 -16.20
N MET A 332 21.79 -10.36 -16.12
CA MET A 332 22.78 -10.00 -17.14
C MET A 332 23.87 -11.07 -17.33
N ALA A 333 24.31 -11.73 -16.26
CA ALA A 333 25.29 -12.82 -16.36
C ALA A 333 24.78 -14.04 -17.14
N ARG A 334 23.46 -14.26 -17.20
CA ARG A 334 22.83 -15.34 -17.98
C ARG A 334 22.53 -14.95 -19.43
N HIS A 335 22.55 -13.65 -19.73
CA HIS A 335 22.22 -13.09 -21.05
C HIS A 335 23.40 -12.31 -21.67
N PRO A 336 24.60 -12.91 -21.80
CA PRO A 336 25.77 -12.20 -22.31
C PRO A 336 25.63 -11.89 -23.81
N ASN A 337 25.86 -10.63 -24.18
CA ASN A 337 25.82 -10.14 -25.57
C ASN A 337 24.44 -10.25 -26.27
N GLU A 338 23.35 -10.30 -25.51
CA GLU A 338 21.98 -10.39 -26.06
C GLU A 338 21.34 -9.02 -26.38
N TYR A 339 21.90 -7.93 -25.87
CA TYR A 339 21.30 -6.59 -25.96
C TYR A 339 22.23 -5.61 -26.68
N ASP A 340 21.67 -4.85 -27.62
CA ASP A 340 22.37 -3.79 -28.37
C ASP A 340 22.48 -2.50 -27.55
N LEU A 341 21.48 -2.24 -26.70
CA LEU A 341 21.42 -1.09 -25.80
C LEU A 341 20.99 -1.55 -24.41
N ILE A 342 21.74 -1.13 -23.40
CA ILE A 342 21.40 -1.32 -21.99
C ILE A 342 21.26 0.05 -21.35
N ALA A 343 20.06 0.39 -20.92
CA ALA A 343 19.78 1.59 -20.15
C ALA A 343 19.58 1.21 -18.69
N SER A 344 20.11 2.02 -17.77
CA SER A 344 19.94 1.79 -16.34
C SER A 344 19.82 3.13 -15.61
N ALA A 345 18.73 3.29 -14.87
CA ALA A 345 18.49 4.41 -13.96
C ALA A 345 18.26 3.86 -12.56
N ASP A 346 18.80 4.54 -11.54
CA ASP A 346 18.53 4.27 -10.13
C ASP A 346 18.78 2.83 -9.63
N THR A 347 19.65 2.09 -10.31
CA THR A 347 20.00 0.71 -9.96
C THR A 347 21.17 0.56 -9.00
N LEU A 348 21.92 1.65 -8.78
CA LEU A 348 23.20 1.64 -8.06
C LEU A 348 23.08 2.01 -6.57
N ILE A 349 21.86 2.15 -6.05
CA ILE A 349 21.61 2.54 -4.65
C ILE A 349 21.35 1.34 -3.71
N TYR A 350 21.67 0.10 -4.12
CA TYR A 350 21.28 -1.14 -3.42
C TYR A 350 22.43 -2.07 -3.01
#